data_AF-A0A538T294-F1
#
_entry.id   AF-A0A538T294-F1
#
_cell.length_a   1.000
_cell.length_b   1.000
_cell.length_c   1.000
_cell.angle_alpha   90.00
_cell.angle_beta   90.00
_cell.angle_gamma   90.00
#
_symmetry.space_group_name_H-M   'P 1'
#
loop_
_entity.id
_entity.type
_entity.pdbx_description
1 polymer ?
#
loop_
_entity_poly.entity_id
_entity_poly.type
_entity_poly.pdbx_seq_one_letter_code
_entity_poly.pdbx_strand_id
1 'polypeptide(L)' 'MMVVVGGDLEDNQRVFRELTRVGTVRSKYAMPYEQDMPIYIGRGLKIPMRELWPIVKMYV' A
#
# COMPACT_ATOMS: atom_id res chain seq x y z
N MET A 1 11.30 -3.80 -3.55
CA MET A 1 10.07 -3.36 -4.24
C MET A 1 8.89 -3.92 -3.49
N MET A 2 7.86 -3.11 -3.23
CA MET A 2 6.64 -3.53 -2.52
C MET A 2 5.40 -3.11 -3.28
N VAL A 3 4.34 -3.91 -3.18
CA VAL A 3 3.01 -3.59 -3.69
C VAL A 3 2.16 -3.15 -2.50
N VAL A 4 1.52 -1.99 -2.62
CA VAL A 4 0.56 -1.48 -1.64
C VAL A 4 -0.82 -1.47 -2.26
N VAL A 5 -1.81 -1.99 -1.55
CA VAL A 5 -3.21 -2.00 -1.97
C VAL A 5 -4.01 -1.17 -0.97
N GLY A 6 -4.70 -0.14 -1.44
CA GLY A 6 -5.41 0.81 -0.61
C GLY A 6 -4.48 1.80 0.10
N GLY A 7 -4.99 2.36 1.20
CA GLY A 7 -4.34 3.43 1.96
C GLY A 7 -4.33 4.77 1.23
N ASP A 8 -3.93 5.82 1.96
CA ASP A 8 -3.77 7.16 1.40
C ASP A 8 -2.40 7.34 0.71
N LEU A 9 -2.35 8.20 -0.30
CA LEU A 9 -1.12 8.48 -1.05
C LEU A 9 -0.04 9.12 -0.15
N GLU A 10 -0.41 10.08 0.69
CA GLU A 10 0.52 10.85 1.51
C GLU A 10 1.22 9.97 2.54
N ASP A 11 0.45 9.09 3.21
CA ASP A 11 1.01 8.13 4.16
C ASP A 11 2.00 7.17 3.48
N ASN A 12 1.63 6.63 2.33
CA ASN A 12 2.51 5.75 1.57
C ASN A 12 3.78 6.48 1.08
N GLN A 13 3.67 7.75 0.67
CA GLN A 13 4.82 8.57 0.26
C GLN A 13 5.80 8.84 1.41
N ARG A 14 5.36 8.85 2.66
CA ARG A 14 6.26 8.99 3.83
C ARG A 14 7.17 7.79 4.00
N VAL A 15 6.75 6.61 3.54
CA VAL A 15 7.46 5.34 3.74
C VAL A 15 8.38 4.97 2.57
N PHE A 16 8.03 5.38 1.35
CA PHE A 16 8.81 5.09 0.13
C PHE A 16 9.49 6.34 -0.44
N ARG A 17 10.67 6.17 -1.07
CA ARG A 17 11.32 7.24 -1.84
C ARG A 17 10.62 7.49 -3.16
N GLU A 18 10.09 6.43 -3.77
CA GLU A 18 9.31 6.50 -5.00
C GLU A 18 8.03 5.70 -4.82
N LEU A 19 6.91 6.29 -5.20
CA LEU A 19 5.61 5.66 -5.15
C LEU A 19 4.87 5.93 -6.45
N THR A 20 4.47 4.88 -7.15
CA THR A 20 3.77 4.99 -8.43
C THR A 20 2.42 4.30 -8.32
N ARG A 21 1.33 5.02 -8.57
CA ARG A 21 0.01 4.40 -8.73
C ARG A 21 -0.02 3.63 -10.04
N VAL A 22 -0.33 2.34 -9.99
CA VAL A 22 -0.35 1.45 -11.16
C VAL A 22 -1.73 0.96 -11.53
N GLY A 23 -2.73 1.18 -10.68
CA GLY A 23 -4.11 0.84 -10.99
C GLY A 23 -5.05 1.01 -9.80
N THR A 24 -6.20 0.34 -9.91
CA THR A 24 -7.18 0.18 -8.83
C THR A 24 -7.70 -1.25 -8.82
N VAL A 25 -8.10 -1.73 -7.63
CA VAL A 25 -8.79 -3.02 -7.48
C VAL A 25 -10.23 -2.87 -7.95
N ARG A 26 -10.68 -3.79 -8.80
CA ARG A 26 -12.10 -3.98 -9.15
C ARG A 26 -12.42 -5.46 -9.17
N SER A 27 -13.46 -5.85 -8.44
CA SER A 27 -13.89 -7.25 -8.38
C SER A 27 -15.39 -7.33 -8.21
N LYS A 28 -16.06 -8.21 -8.97
CA LYS A 28 -17.51 -8.45 -8.84
C LYS A 28 -17.90 -8.98 -7.45
N TYR A 29 -16.94 -9.54 -6.71
CA TYR A 29 -17.16 -10.18 -5.42
C TYR A 29 -16.61 -9.37 -4.24
N ALA A 30 -15.93 -8.25 -4.48
CA ALA A 30 -15.44 -7.39 -3.40
C ALA A 30 -16.60 -6.62 -2.76
N MET A 31 -16.49 -6.33 -1.46
CA MET A 31 -17.48 -5.48 -0.80
C MET A 31 -17.48 -4.09 -1.46
N PRO A 32 -18.61 -3.36 -1.47
CA PRO A 32 -18.70 -2.07 -2.15
C PRO A 32 -17.63 -1.05 -1.71
N TYR A 33 -17.23 -1.07 -0.43
CA TYR A 33 -16.19 -0.20 0.12
C TYR A 33 -14.76 -0.68 -0.21
N GLU A 34 -14.61 -1.90 -0.74
CA GLU A 34 -13.33 -2.45 -1.20
C GLU A 34 -13.12 -2.27 -2.70
N GLN A 35 -14.08 -1.61 -3.38
CA GLN A 35 -13.95 -1.25 -4.79
C GLN A 35 -13.06 -0.02 -4.97
N ASP A 36 -12.44 0.07 -6.14
CA ASP A 36 -11.64 1.20 -6.58
C ASP A 36 -10.45 1.57 -5.66
N MET A 37 -10.05 0.64 -4.78
CA MET A 37 -8.86 0.81 -3.95
C MET A 37 -7.61 0.98 -4.82
N PRO A 38 -6.81 2.04 -4.64
CA PRO A 38 -5.62 2.27 -5.45
C PRO A 38 -4.55 1.21 -5.21
N ILE A 39 -3.85 0.82 -6.26
CA ILE A 39 -2.68 -0.05 -6.19
C ILE A 39 -1.45 0.80 -6.47
N TYR A 40 -0.45 0.72 -5.59
CA TYR A 40 0.81 1.42 -5.72
C TYR A 40 2.00 0.45 -5.76
N ILE A 41 3.03 0.83 -6.52
CA ILE A 41 4.36 0.23 -6.43
C ILE A 41 5.27 1.20 -5.67
N GLY A 42 5.74 0.76 -4.51
CA GLY A 42 6.70 1.46 -3.67
C GLY A 42 8.13 0.97 -3.90
N ARG A 43 9.07 1.91 -4.08
CA ARG A 43 10.51 1.65 -4.18
C ARG A 43 11.31 2.53 -3.22
N GLY A 44 12.49 2.04 -2.85
CA GLY A 44 13.39 2.69 -1.91
C GLY A 44 12.73 2.93 -0.55
N LEU A 45 12.47 1.85 0.20
CA LEU A 45 11.92 1.95 1.54
C LEU A 45 12.82 2.86 2.41
N LYS A 46 12.23 3.87 3.05
CA LYS A 46 12.97 4.89 3.82
C LYS A 46 13.44 4.38 5.19
N ILE A 47 12.74 3.38 5.74
CA ILE A 47 13.10 2.71 6.99
C ILE A 47 13.45 1.23 6.73
N PRO A 48 14.25 0.58 7.59
CA PRO A 48 14.52 -0.84 7.47
C PRO A 48 13.25 -1.70 7.58
N MET A 49 13.17 -2.77 6.78
CA MET A 49 12.01 -3.69 6.78
C MET A 49 11.71 -4.26 8.17
N ARG A 50 12.75 -4.54 8.97
CA ARG A 50 12.62 -5.06 10.34
C ARG A 50 11.91 -4.09 11.27
N GLU A 51 12.01 -2.79 11.03
CA GLU A 51 11.33 -1.74 11.78
C GLU A 51 9.92 -1.50 11.27
N LEU A 52 9.70 -1.61 9.95
CA LEU A 52 8.37 -1.45 9.35
C LEU A 52 7.41 -2.58 9.75
N TRP A 53 7.87 -3.83 9.69
CA TRP A 53 7.03 -5.02 9.88
C TRP A 53 6.20 -5.03 11.17
N PRO A 54 6.75 -4.75 12.38
CA PRO A 54 5.94 -4.72 13.60
C PRO A 54 4.86 -3.63 13.62
N ILE A 55 4.96 -2.60 12.78
CA ILE A 55 3.98 -1.50 12.71
C ILE A 55 2.81 -1.88 11.80
N VAL A 56 3.11 -2.47 10.64
CA VAL A 56 2.11 -2.75 9.60
C VAL A 56 1.48 -4.14 9.74
N LYS A 57 2.12 -5.03 10.50
CA LYS A 57 1.59 -6.37 10.73
C LYS A 57 0.43 -6.30 11.72
N MET A 58 -0.78 -6.32 11.20
CA MET A 58 -1.99 -6.51 11.99
C MET A 58 -2.29 -8.00 12.14
N TYR A 59 -2.59 -8.45 13.35
CA TYR A 59 -3.21 -9.76 13.58
C TYR A 59 -4.71 -9.51 13.69
N VAL A 60 -5.48 -9.98 12.70
CA VAL A 60 -6.95 -9.98 12.68
C VAL A 60 -7.42 -11.41 12.57
#